data_AF-A0A9J7BSN4-F1
#
_entry.id   AF-A0A9J7BSN4-F1
#
_cell.length_a   1.000
_cell.length_b   1.000
_cell.length_c   1.000
_cell.angle_alpha   90.00
_cell.angle_beta   90.00
_cell.angle_gamma   90.00
#
_symmetry.space_group_name_H-M   'P 1'
#
loop_
_entity.id
_entity.type
_entity.pdbx_description
1 polymer ?
#
loop_
_entity_poly.entity_id
_entity_poly.type
_entity_poly.pdbx_seq_one_letter_code
_entity_poly.pdbx_strand_id
1 'polypeptide(L)'
;MPNGYALLMIDVTDQGTVYNPATQIDSSSVSTRDDAVFGVRQLQVDRNLIYGGQDTKSFEHMGQESEVVDRYFELDTTHHTHWEFDSYDALQSRASSRGVALRLRPFYEVYSEYRFTAFDYTAFAILILVPLASFLVLVSWIWRIRRSGLRMSQELRLS
;
A
#
# COMPACT_ATOMS: atom_id res chain seq x y z
N MET A 1 6.99 -6.04 -2.90
CA MET A 1 8.18 -5.15 -2.87
C MET A 1 9.22 -5.65 -3.86
N PRO A 2 10.18 -4.80 -4.32
CA PRO A 2 11.20 -5.20 -5.30
C PRO A 2 12.10 -6.37 -4.84
N ASN A 3 12.19 -6.61 -3.54
CA ASN A 3 12.99 -7.66 -2.91
C ASN A 3 12.26 -9.00 -2.75
N GLY A 4 11.11 -9.18 -3.40
CA GLY A 4 10.33 -10.41 -3.40
C GLY A 4 9.39 -10.57 -2.21
N TYR A 5 9.51 -9.75 -1.16
CA TYR A 5 8.63 -9.79 0.01
C TYR A 5 7.36 -8.95 -0.21
N ALA A 6 6.33 -9.25 0.57
CA ALA A 6 5.04 -8.59 0.56
C ALA A 6 4.71 -8.00 1.93
N LEU A 7 3.91 -6.93 1.91
CA LEU A 7 3.36 -6.29 3.08
C LEU A 7 1.86 -6.53 3.07
N LEU A 8 1.33 -7.08 4.16
CA LEU A 8 -0.09 -7.24 4.39
C LEU A 8 -0.49 -6.35 5.56
N MET A 9 -1.57 -5.59 5.39
CA MET A 9 -2.19 -4.83 6.46
C MET A 9 -3.60 -5.37 6.64
N ILE A 10 -3.94 -5.77 7.86
CA ILE A 10 -5.32 -6.08 8.26
C ILE A 10 -6.02 -4.78 8.68
N ASP A 11 -7.35 -4.73 8.72
CA ASP A 11 -8.17 -3.50 8.88
C ASP A 11 -7.86 -2.60 10.10
N VAL A 12 -6.92 -2.97 10.97
CA VAL A 12 -6.38 -2.11 12.03
C VAL A 12 -5.19 -1.32 11.47
N THR A 13 -5.30 0.01 11.46
CA THR A 13 -4.40 0.92 10.72
C THR A 13 -2.93 0.89 11.13
N ASP A 14 -2.59 0.27 12.25
CA ASP A 14 -1.30 0.49 12.91
C ASP A 14 -0.42 -0.76 12.98
N GLN A 15 -0.86 -1.86 12.38
CA GLN A 15 -0.12 -3.12 12.38
C GLN A 15 -0.29 -3.91 11.09
N GLY A 16 0.76 -4.64 10.71
CA GLY A 16 0.72 -5.53 9.58
C GLY A 16 1.70 -6.69 9.67
N THR A 17 1.86 -7.35 8.54
CA THR A 17 2.69 -8.53 8.38
C THR A 17 3.65 -8.31 7.22
N VAL A 18 4.92 -8.59 7.45
CA VAL A 18 5.94 -8.69 6.41
C VAL A 18 6.14 -10.18 6.14
N TYR A 19 6.00 -10.63 4.90
CA TYR A 19 6.13 -12.05 4.58
C TYR A 19 6.68 -12.29 3.19
N ASN A 20 7.28 -13.45 2.98
CA ASN A 20 7.66 -13.91 1.65
C ASN A 20 6.47 -14.65 0.99
N PRO A 21 5.88 -14.12 -0.10
CA PRO A 21 4.76 -14.76 -0.77
C PRO A 21 5.16 -16.07 -1.46
N ALA A 22 6.42 -16.23 -1.87
CA ALA A 22 6.87 -17.44 -2.55
C ALA A 22 6.94 -18.66 -1.63
N THR A 23 7.03 -18.45 -0.31
CA THR A 23 7.00 -19.52 0.67
C THR A 23 5.61 -19.75 1.24
N GLN A 24 4.58 -18.98 0.86
CA GLN A 24 3.21 -19.27 1.32
C GLN A 24 2.57 -20.36 0.44
N ILE A 25 1.95 -21.36 1.08
CA ILE A 25 1.28 -22.47 0.38
C ILE A 25 -0.12 -22.07 -0.07
N ASP A 26 -0.78 -21.23 0.72
CA ASP A 26 -2.14 -20.78 0.47
C ASP A 26 -2.12 -19.28 0.13
N SER A 27 -2.83 -18.91 -0.94
CA SER A 27 -3.01 -17.52 -1.36
C SER A 27 -3.96 -16.73 -0.45
N SER A 28 -4.74 -17.42 0.39
CA SER A 28 -5.80 -16.82 1.21
C SER A 28 -5.40 -16.53 2.65
N SER A 29 -4.28 -17.07 3.13
CA SER A 29 -3.79 -16.85 4.50
C SER A 29 -2.27 -16.78 4.56
N VAL A 30 -1.74 -15.94 5.46
CA VAL A 30 -0.31 -15.88 5.75
C VAL A 30 -0.03 -16.75 6.96
N SER A 31 0.75 -17.81 6.75
CA SER A 31 1.15 -18.74 7.80
C SER A 31 2.39 -18.26 8.56
N THR A 32 2.51 -18.61 9.83
CA THR A 32 3.71 -18.34 10.62
C THR A 32 4.87 -19.17 10.07
N ARG A 33 5.90 -18.48 9.56
CA ARG A 33 7.14 -19.05 9.04
C ARG A 33 8.32 -18.16 9.47
N ASP A 34 9.53 -18.68 9.38
CA ASP A 34 10.75 -17.95 9.76
C ASP A 34 10.98 -16.67 8.93
N ASP A 35 10.39 -16.61 7.73
CA ASP A 35 10.41 -15.46 6.82
C ASP A 35 9.12 -14.64 6.83
N ALA A 36 8.30 -14.81 7.87
CA ALA A 36 7.08 -14.03 8.10
C ALA A 36 7.10 -13.39 9.51
N VAL A 37 6.94 -12.08 9.55
CA VAL A 37 6.94 -11.28 10.77
C VAL A 37 5.58 -10.63 10.93
N PHE A 38 4.89 -10.92 12.04
CA PHE A 38 3.54 -10.45 12.35
C PHE A 38 3.59 -9.32 13.37
N GLY A 39 2.53 -8.51 13.44
CA GLY A 39 2.44 -7.43 14.42
C GLY A 39 3.44 -6.31 14.15
N VAL A 40 3.87 -6.13 12.90
CA VAL A 40 4.84 -5.13 12.49
C VAL A 40 4.17 -3.76 12.53
N ARG A 41 4.70 -2.86 13.37
CA ARG A 41 4.20 -1.49 13.55
C ARG A 41 5.08 -0.43 12.91
N GLN A 42 6.38 -0.70 12.87
CA GLN A 42 7.34 0.20 12.25
C GLN A 42 8.21 -0.59 11.28
N LEU A 43 8.56 0.05 10.16
CA LEU A 43 9.24 -0.60 9.07
C LEU A 43 10.21 0.36 8.36
N GLN A 44 11.30 -0.18 7.87
CA GLN A 44 12.19 0.42 6.89
C GLN A 44 12.66 -0.68 5.95
N VAL A 45 12.56 -0.43 4.65
CA VAL A 45 13.06 -1.34 3.62
C VAL A 45 14.28 -0.69 2.99
N ASP A 46 15.44 -1.33 3.09
CA ASP A 46 16.67 -0.94 2.42
C ASP A 46 17.17 -2.09 1.53
N ARG A 47 16.87 -2.02 0.23
CA ARG A 47 17.22 -3.05 -0.75
C ARG A 47 16.72 -4.45 -0.32
N ASN A 48 17.64 -5.33 0.08
CA ASN A 48 17.40 -6.70 0.51
C ASN A 48 17.33 -6.85 2.04
N LEU A 49 17.37 -5.76 2.79
CA LEU A 49 17.25 -5.76 4.24
C LEU A 49 15.95 -5.06 4.61
N ILE A 50 15.19 -5.69 5.49
CA ILE A 50 13.97 -5.14 6.07
C ILE A 50 14.21 -5.02 7.57
N TYR A 51 14.05 -3.81 8.07
CA TYR A 51 14.17 -3.48 9.48
C TYR A 51 12.80 -3.12 10.03
N GLY A 52 12.48 -3.55 11.23
CA GLY A 52 11.19 -3.18 11.80
C GLY A 52 11.11 -3.30 13.31
N GLY A 53 10.02 -2.72 13.83
CA GLY A 53 9.54 -2.91 15.19
C GLY A 53 8.23 -3.68 15.16
N GLN A 54 8.10 -4.67 16.04
CA GLN A 54 6.92 -5.50 16.18
C GLN A 54 6.34 -5.44 17.60
N ASP A 55 5.05 -5.76 17.67
CA ASP A 55 4.32 -6.07 18.89
C ASP A 55 4.10 -7.59 18.91
N THR A 56 4.90 -8.31 19.71
CA THR A 56 4.77 -9.77 19.83
C THR A 56 3.41 -10.19 20.40
N LYS A 57 2.71 -9.27 21.07
CA LYS A 57 1.36 -9.45 21.61
C LYS A 57 0.30 -8.75 20.77
N SER A 58 0.60 -8.48 19.50
CA SER A 58 -0.32 -7.84 18.54
C SER A 58 -1.74 -8.42 18.54
N PHE A 59 -1.90 -9.75 18.70
CA PHE A 59 -3.21 -10.40 18.82
C PHE A 59 -4.00 -9.97 20.06
N GLU A 60 -3.35 -9.74 21.20
CA GLU A 60 -4.00 -9.27 22.44
C GLU A 60 -4.42 -7.81 22.33
N HIS A 61 -3.70 -7.01 21.54
CA HIS A 61 -3.98 -5.59 21.28
C HIS A 61 -4.81 -5.36 20.00
N MET A 62 -5.35 -6.40 19.36
CA MET A 62 -6.19 -6.22 18.16
C MET A 62 -7.43 -5.39 18.47
N GLY A 63 -7.60 -4.29 17.71
CA GLY A 63 -8.72 -3.35 17.88
C GLY A 63 -8.51 -2.29 18.96
N GLN A 64 -7.34 -2.25 19.59
CA GLN A 64 -6.92 -1.15 20.48
C GLN A 64 -5.88 -0.29 19.75
N GLU A 65 -6.01 1.04 19.86
CA GLU A 65 -4.94 1.96 19.50
C GLU A 65 -3.79 1.75 20.50
N SER A 66 -2.79 1.00 20.08
CA SER A 66 -1.59 0.72 20.85
C SER A 66 -0.40 1.00 19.96
N GLU A 67 0.56 1.80 20.42
CA GLU A 67 1.82 2.07 19.72
C GLU A 67 2.96 1.20 20.27
N VAL A 68 2.63 0.14 20.99
CA VAL A 68 3.63 -0.68 21.71
C VAL A 68 4.50 -1.44 20.71
N VAL A 69 5.81 -1.19 20.79
CA VAL A 69 6.85 -1.98 20.14
C VAL A 69 7.68 -2.63 21.24
N ASP A 70 7.65 -3.95 21.31
CA ASP A 70 8.37 -4.73 22.33
C ASP A 70 9.59 -5.48 21.77
N ARG A 71 9.62 -5.71 20.45
CA ARG A 71 10.76 -6.29 19.75
C ARG A 71 11.09 -5.59 18.45
N TYR A 72 12.35 -5.71 18.07
CA TYR A 72 12.91 -5.19 16.83
C TYR A 72 13.46 -6.34 16.00
N PHE A 73 13.51 -6.19 14.68
CA PHE A 73 14.02 -7.23 13.80
C PHE A 73 14.77 -6.71 12.59
N GLU A 74 15.72 -7.52 12.11
CA GLU A 74 16.35 -7.45 10.79
C GLU A 74 15.95 -8.71 10.02
N LEU A 75 15.46 -8.53 8.80
CA LEU A 75 15.10 -9.60 7.88
C LEU A 75 15.90 -9.42 6.59
N ASP A 76 16.79 -10.37 6.32
CA ASP A 76 17.56 -10.42 5.07
C ASP A 76 16.80 -11.26 4.04
N THR A 77 16.30 -10.59 3.02
CA THR A 77 15.45 -11.17 1.99
C THR A 77 16.23 -12.02 0.99
N THR A 78 17.56 -11.93 0.97
CA THR A 78 18.43 -12.75 0.10
C THR A 78 18.71 -14.09 0.76
N HIS A 79 18.98 -14.09 2.07
CA HIS A 79 19.30 -15.31 2.82
C HIS A 79 18.08 -15.91 3.52
N HIS A 80 16.93 -15.25 3.47
CA HIS A 80 15.70 -15.60 4.20
C HIS A 80 15.94 -15.77 5.70
N THR A 81 16.82 -14.93 6.26
CA THR A 81 17.22 -15.00 7.67
C THR A 81 16.60 -13.86 8.45
N HIS A 82 16.07 -14.21 9.63
CA HIS A 82 15.47 -13.30 10.57
C HIS A 82 16.34 -13.20 11.83
N TRP A 83 16.62 -11.98 12.28
CA TRP A 83 17.27 -11.70 13.55
C TRP A 83 16.41 -10.79 14.40
N GLU A 84 16.25 -11.13 15.66
CA GLU A 84 15.49 -10.35 16.63
C GLU A 84 16.42 -9.59 17.59
N PHE A 85 15.95 -8.44 18.03
CA PHE A 85 16.65 -7.54 18.94
C PHE A 85 15.68 -7.04 20.02
N ASP A 86 16.15 -6.99 21.26
CA ASP A 86 15.35 -6.53 22.40
C ASP A 86 15.31 -5.00 22.52
N SER A 87 16.12 -4.27 21.74
CA SER A 87 16.18 -2.82 21.80
C SER A 87 16.45 -2.19 20.44
N TYR A 88 15.97 -0.96 20.29
CA TYR A 88 16.22 -0.14 19.10
C TYR A 88 17.72 0.11 18.90
N ASP A 89 18.48 0.34 19.98
CA ASP A 89 19.92 0.59 19.90
C ASP A 89 20.71 -0.61 19.37
N ALA A 90 20.28 -1.83 19.72
CA ALA A 90 20.88 -3.05 19.20
C ALA A 90 20.59 -3.20 17.69
N LEU A 91 19.36 -2.93 17.26
CA LEU A 91 18.99 -2.89 15.83
C LEU A 91 19.78 -1.80 15.09
N GLN A 92 19.92 -0.61 15.68
CA GLN A 92 20.65 0.51 15.08
C GLN A 92 22.13 0.20 14.93
N SER A 93 22.74 -0.43 15.93
CA SER A 93 24.14 -0.86 15.88
C SER A 93 24.36 -1.91 14.78
N ARG A 94 23.42 -2.85 14.64
CA ARG A 94 23.42 -3.84 13.55
C ARG A 94 23.28 -3.18 12.18
N ALA A 95 22.30 -2.31 11.99
CA ALA A 95 22.08 -1.60 10.74
C ALA A 95 23.29 -0.72 10.36
N SER A 96 23.89 -0.03 11.33
CA SER A 96 25.08 0.79 11.13
C SER A 96 26.29 -0.04 10.68
N SER A 97 26.45 -1.26 11.22
CA SER A 97 27.50 -2.19 10.78
C SER A 97 27.33 -2.65 9.31
N ARG A 98 26.11 -2.54 8.77
CA ARG A 98 25.76 -2.80 7.37
C ARG A 98 25.77 -1.54 6.50
N GLY A 99 26.11 -0.37 7.06
CA GLY A 99 26.11 0.91 6.36
C GLY A 99 24.72 1.53 6.17
N VAL A 100 23.71 1.05 6.89
CA VAL A 100 22.33 1.54 6.81
C VAL A 100 22.07 2.53 7.93
N ALA A 101 21.62 3.75 7.57
CA ALA A 101 21.13 4.72 8.54
C ALA A 101 19.68 4.36 8.92
N LEU A 102 19.50 3.82 10.14
CA LEU A 102 18.20 3.37 10.61
C LEU A 102 17.24 4.55 10.84
N ARG A 103 16.08 4.47 10.22
CA ARG A 103 14.94 5.40 10.23
C ARG A 103 13.67 4.59 10.05
N LEU A 104 13.23 3.95 11.13
CA LEU A 104 11.96 3.24 11.14
C LEU A 104 10.81 4.23 10.98
N ARG A 105 9.85 3.90 10.11
CA ARG A 105 8.63 4.68 9.87
C ARG A 105 7.40 3.85 10.24
N PRO A 106 6.25 4.47 10.55
CA PRO A 106 5.01 3.73 10.75
C PRO A 106 4.72 2.77 9.59
N PHE A 107 4.24 1.56 9.91
CA PHE A 107 4.00 0.50 8.92
C PHE A 107 3.06 0.97 7.82
N TYR A 108 1.99 1.70 8.17
CA TYR A 108 1.04 2.27 7.22
C TYR A 108 1.71 3.16 6.17
N GLU A 109 2.65 4.02 6.56
CA GLU A 109 3.34 4.90 5.62
C GLU A 109 4.10 4.08 4.58
N VAL A 110 4.89 3.11 5.03
CA VAL A 110 5.67 2.23 4.15
C VAL A 110 4.75 1.36 3.30
N TYR A 111 3.69 0.82 3.89
CA TYR A 111 2.69 0.02 3.19
C TYR A 111 2.00 0.81 2.08
N SER A 112 1.63 2.07 2.33
CA SER A 112 0.98 2.93 1.34
C SER A 112 1.86 3.16 0.09
N GLU A 113 3.18 3.26 0.26
CA GLU A 113 4.14 3.41 -0.84
C GLU A 113 4.16 2.18 -1.77
N TYR A 114 3.91 0.98 -1.22
CA TYR A 114 3.90 -0.27 -1.97
C TYR A 114 2.50 -0.77 -2.36
N ARG A 115 1.43 -0.21 -1.76
CA ARG A 115 0.04 -0.60 -2.03
C ARG A 115 -0.49 -0.04 -3.34
N PHE A 116 -0.13 1.19 -3.72
CA PHE A 116 -0.65 1.80 -4.94
C PHE A 116 -0.16 1.03 -6.16
N THR A 117 -1.03 0.15 -6.64
CA THR A 117 -0.77 -0.65 -7.84
C THR A 117 -1.19 0.12 -9.08
N ALA A 118 -0.69 -0.29 -10.24
CA ALA A 118 -1.17 0.23 -11.52
C ALA A 118 -2.71 0.17 -11.62
N PHE A 119 -3.34 -0.85 -11.01
CA PHE A 119 -4.79 -1.02 -10.97
C PHE A 119 -5.53 0.16 -10.32
N ASP A 120 -5.02 0.70 -9.20
CA ASP A 120 -5.64 1.82 -8.50
C ASP A 120 -5.65 3.08 -9.39
N TYR A 121 -4.56 3.31 -10.13
CA TYR A 121 -4.48 4.38 -11.13
C TYR A 121 -5.45 4.15 -12.30
N THR A 122 -5.58 2.92 -12.80
CA THR A 122 -6.53 2.62 -13.89
C THR A 122 -7.98 2.78 -13.42
N ALA A 123 -8.31 2.31 -12.22
CA ALA A 123 -9.65 2.44 -11.64
C ALA A 123 -10.02 3.92 -11.46
N PHE A 124 -9.11 4.73 -10.92
CA PHE A 124 -9.29 6.17 -10.81
C PHE A 124 -9.48 6.84 -12.18
N ALA A 125 -8.67 6.47 -13.17
CA ALA A 125 -8.79 6.99 -14.53
C ALA A 125 -10.15 6.63 -15.15
N ILE A 126 -10.61 5.38 -15.01
CA ILE A 126 -11.92 4.95 -15.53
C ILE A 126 -13.05 5.72 -14.85
N LEU A 127 -13.01 5.84 -13.52
CA LEU A 127 -14.03 6.52 -12.73
C LEU A 127 -14.17 8.01 -13.07
N ILE A 128 -13.10 8.67 -13.53
CA ILE A 128 -13.15 10.09 -13.92
C ILE A 128 -13.39 10.28 -15.41
N LEU A 129 -12.67 9.54 -16.26
CA LEU A 129 -12.68 9.76 -17.70
C LEU A 129 -14.01 9.33 -18.33
N VAL A 130 -14.62 8.23 -17.85
CA VAL A 130 -15.88 7.73 -18.42
C VAL A 130 -17.04 8.69 -18.17
N PRO A 131 -17.28 9.21 -16.94
CA PRO A 131 -18.31 10.22 -16.71
C PRO A 131 -18.04 11.52 -17.46
N LEU A 132 -16.77 11.97 -17.50
CA LEU A 132 -16.40 13.21 -18.18
C LEU A 132 -16.65 13.13 -19.69
N ALA A 133 -16.25 12.04 -20.33
CA ALA A 133 -16.53 11.81 -21.74
C ALA A 133 -18.04 11.77 -22.03
N SER A 134 -18.81 11.08 -21.17
CA SER A 134 -20.27 11.00 -21.30
C SER A 134 -20.93 12.37 -21.18
N PHE A 135 -20.47 13.20 -20.23
CA PHE A 135 -20.93 14.57 -20.04
C PHE A 135 -20.63 15.44 -21.26
N LEU A 136 -19.41 15.38 -21.81
CA LEU A 136 -19.02 16.13 -23.00
C LEU A 136 -19.85 15.74 -24.23
N VAL A 137 -20.14 14.45 -24.41
CA VAL A 137 -21.02 13.96 -25.48
C VAL A 137 -22.42 14.54 -25.33
N LEU A 138 -23.01 14.50 -24.13
CA LEU A 138 -24.33 15.08 -23.85
C LEU A 138 -24.37 16.59 -24.13
N VAL A 139 -23.37 17.35 -23.66
CA VAL A 139 -23.27 18.79 -23.92
C VAL A 139 -23.18 19.08 -25.42
N SER A 140 -22.34 18.33 -26.15
CA SER A 140 -22.19 18.48 -27.59
C SER A 140 -23.48 18.20 -28.35
N TRP A 141 -24.26 17.21 -27.88
CA TRP A 141 -25.54 16.83 -28.48
C TRP A 141 -26.61 17.90 -28.26
N ILE A 142 -26.72 18.43 -27.04
CA ILE A 142 -27.64 19.54 -26.70
C ILE A 142 -27.32 20.78 -27.55
N TRP A 143 -26.03 21.12 -27.67
CA TRP A 143 -25.59 22.24 -28.51
C TRP A 143 -25.96 22.06 -29.98
N ARG A 144 -25.80 20.83 -30.51
CA ARG A 144 -26.14 20.51 -31.90
C ARG A 144 -27.64 20.64 -32.15
N ILE A 145 -28.49 20.15 -31.24
CA ILE A 145 -29.95 20.31 -31.34
C ILE A 145 -30.36 21.79 -31.31
N ARG A 146 -29.80 22.57 -30.39
CA ARG A 146 -30.08 24.02 -30.31
C ARG A 146 -29.73 24.74 -31.61
N ARG A 147 -28.58 24.43 -32.21
CA ARG A 147 -28.20 25.01 -33.52
C ARG A 147 -29.14 24.61 -34.64
N SER A 148 -29.59 23.36 -34.68
CA SER A 148 -30.52 22.88 -35.72
C SER A 148 -31.92 23.50 -35.57
N GLY A 149 -32.43 23.65 -34.34
CA GLY A 149 -33.73 24.28 -34.10
C GLY A 149 -33.78 25.77 -34.45
N LEU A 150 -32.66 26.48 -34.30
CA LEU A 150 -32.52 27.87 -34.72
C LEU A 150 -32.52 28.05 -36.26
N ARG A 151 -32.07 27.04 -37.03
CA ARG A 151 -32.12 27.09 -38.50
C ARG A 151 -33.53 26.85 -39.05
N MET A 152 -34.26 25.90 -38.47
CA MET A 152 -35.64 25.57 -38.89
C MET A 152 -36.62 26.74 -38.67
N SER A 153 -36.40 27.54 -37.63
CA SER A 153 -37.22 28.73 -37.33
C SER A 153 -36.92 29.93 -38.23
N GLN A 154 -35.77 29.96 -38.92
CA GLN A 154 -35.47 30.97 -39.94
C GLN A 154 -36.11 30.63 -41.29
N GLU A 155 -36.15 29.36 -41.70
CA GLU A 155 -36.80 28.95 -42.96
C GLU A 155 -38.33 29.14 -42.91
N LEU A 156 -38.97 28.87 -41.77
CA LEU A 156 -40.41 29.10 -41.56
C LEU A 156 -40.82 30.59 -41.51
N ARG A 157 -39.87 31.52 -41.40
CA ARG A 157 -40.13 32.98 -41.47
C ARG A 157 -39.93 33.56 -42.86
N LEU A 158 -39.39 32.77 -43.80
CA LEU A 158 -39.09 33.20 -45.16
C LEU A 158 -40.02 32.57 -46.22
N SER A 159 -40.97 31.71 -45.81
CA SER A 159 -42.10 31.24 -46.64
C SER A 159 -43.38 31.96 -46.26
#